data_AF-A0A8S4SRF1-F1
#
_entry.id   AF-A0A8S4SRF1-F1
#
_cell.length_a   1.000
_cell.length_b   1.000
_cell.length_c   1.000
_cell.angle_alpha   90.00
_cell.angle_beta   90.00
_cell.angle_gamma   90.00
#
_symmetry.space_group_name_H-M   'P 1'
#
loop_
_entity.id
_entity.type
_entity.pdbx_description
1 polymer ?
#
loop_
_entity_poly.entity_id
_entity_poly.type
_entity_poly.pdbx_seq_one_letter_code
_entity_poly.pdbx_strand_id
1 'polypeptide(L)'
;MRLIILITFLLVTICSVKSDHLVVGNIGVRSILAHEETVAYNPFPFMKRVKTYFYTDPRNRPIMGIQAIDLLHSKASVNITAGGLGQSFVHLRMKSERGSGLEYSIGIYVGPDFQ
;
A
#
# COMPACT_ATOMS: atom_id res chain seq x y z
N MET A 1 31.90 13.33 26.22
CA MET A 1 31.20 12.05 25.96
C MET A 1 29.69 12.15 26.13
N ARG A 2 29.15 12.63 27.27
CA ARG A 2 27.68 12.73 27.51
C ARG A 2 26.93 13.62 26.50
N LEU A 3 27.49 14.77 26.13
CA LEU A 3 26.89 15.70 25.14
C LEU A 3 26.83 15.06 23.73
N ILE A 4 27.89 14.34 23.33
CA ILE A 4 27.97 13.69 22.03
C ILE A 4 26.90 12.60 21.91
N ILE A 5 26.71 11.79 22.97
CA ILE A 5 25.67 10.73 23.03
C ILE A 5 24.27 11.34 22.92
N LEU A 6 24.02 12.46 23.61
CA LEU A 6 22.72 13.14 23.56
C LEU A 6 22.43 13.71 22.16
N ILE A 7 23.43 14.30 21.50
CA ILE A 7 23.31 14.82 20.14
C ILE A 7 23.08 13.68 19.13
N THR A 8 23.79 12.55 19.27
CA THR A 8 23.58 11.38 18.40
C THR A 8 22.19 10.80 18.57
N PHE A 9 21.68 10.70 19.80
CA PHE A 9 20.32 10.22 20.06
C PHE A 9 19.27 11.13 19.43
N LEU A 10 19.44 12.45 19.55
CA LEU A 10 18.53 13.44 18.95
C LEU A 10 18.51 13.34 17.41
N LEU A 11 19.68 13.23 16.77
CA LEU A 11 19.77 13.08 15.30
C LEU A 11 19.05 11.81 14.81
N VAL A 12 19.21 10.68 15.50
CA VAL A 12 18.54 9.42 15.12
C VAL A 12 17.01 9.54 15.18
N THR A 13 16.47 10.27 16.15
CA THR A 13 15.01 10.47 16.26
C THR A 13 14.45 11.36 15.16
N ILE A 14 15.20 12.37 14.69
CA ILE A 14 14.78 13.28 13.62
C ILE A 14 14.77 12.59 12.25
N CYS A 15 15.69 11.63 12.04
CA CYS A 15 15.76 10.88 10.79
C CYS A 15 14.74 9.73 10.67
N SER A 16 13.92 9.47 11.70
CA SER A 16 12.94 8.38 11.68
C SER A 16 11.67 8.79 10.92
N VAL A 17 11.68 8.59 9.60
CA VAL A 17 10.47 8.72 8.76
C VAL A 17 9.77 7.37 8.70
N LYS A 18 8.51 7.31 9.12
CA LYS A 18 7.64 6.15 8.89
C LYS A 18 6.75 6.44 7.69
N SER A 19 6.70 5.49 6.77
CA SER A 19 5.78 5.50 5.64
C SER A 19 5.03 4.17 5.66
N ASP A 20 3.69 4.24 5.61
CA ASP A 20 2.80 3.08 5.63
C ASP A 20 2.36 2.67 4.21
N HIS A 21 3.26 2.78 3.23
CA HIS A 21 3.04 2.29 1.86
C HIS A 21 3.24 0.77 1.81
N LEU A 22 2.39 0.10 1.03
CA LEU A 22 2.51 -1.32 0.75
C LEU A 22 2.96 -1.51 -0.70
N VAL A 23 4.19 -1.96 -0.91
CA VAL A 23 4.68 -2.38 -2.23
C VAL A 23 5.21 -3.79 -2.11
N VAL A 24 4.63 -4.71 -2.90
CA VAL A 24 4.99 -6.12 -2.86
C VAL A 24 5.16 -6.63 -4.29
N GLY A 25 6.22 -7.39 -4.54
CA GLY A 25 6.47 -8.01 -5.83
C GLY A 25 7.23 -7.12 -6.81
N ASN A 26 7.12 -7.45 -8.10
CA ASN A 26 7.79 -6.77 -9.20
C ASN A 26 6.83 -5.77 -9.87
N ILE A 27 7.13 -4.49 -9.67
CA ILE A 27 6.42 -3.34 -10.26
C ILE A 27 7.21 -2.67 -11.39
N GLY A 28 8.34 -3.25 -11.80
CA GLY A 28 9.27 -2.63 -12.76
C GLY A 28 9.52 -3.49 -13.99
N VAL A 29 10.39 -4.49 -13.88
CA VAL A 29 10.94 -5.18 -15.05
C VAL A 29 9.94 -6.21 -15.56
N ARG A 30 9.49 -6.05 -16.82
CA ARG A 30 8.56 -6.98 -17.50
C ARG A 30 7.19 -7.11 -16.83
N SER A 31 6.77 -6.14 -16.02
CA SER A 31 5.44 -6.09 -15.43
C SER A 31 4.61 -4.97 -16.07
N ILE A 32 3.35 -5.24 -16.40
CA ILE A 32 2.44 -4.26 -17.04
C ILE A 32 1.44 -3.79 -15.99
N LEU A 33 1.21 -2.48 -15.90
CA LEU A 33 0.14 -1.92 -15.07
C LEU A 33 -1.21 -2.35 -15.68
N ALA A 34 -1.90 -3.26 -15.01
CA ALA A 34 -3.17 -3.80 -15.47
C ALA A 34 -4.35 -2.98 -14.99
N HIS A 35 -4.26 -2.46 -13.77
CA HIS A 35 -5.33 -1.72 -13.13
C HIS A 35 -4.74 -0.72 -12.15
N GLU A 36 -5.27 0.50 -12.19
CA GLU A 36 -4.95 1.55 -11.24
C GLU A 36 -6.27 2.16 -10.76
N GLU A 37 -6.45 2.22 -9.44
CA GLU A 37 -7.66 2.77 -8.85
C GLU A 37 -7.35 3.53 -7.57
N THR A 38 -7.88 4.75 -7.50
CA THR A 38 -7.79 5.58 -6.31
C THR A 38 -9.02 5.38 -5.44
N VAL A 39 -8.83 4.75 -4.29
CA VAL A 39 -9.88 4.49 -3.32
C VAL A 39 -9.88 5.61 -2.28
N ALA A 40 -10.78 6.58 -2.47
CA ALA A 40 -10.90 7.76 -1.61
C ALA A 40 -12.19 7.73 -0.76
N TYR A 41 -12.05 8.09 0.51
CA TYR A 41 -13.13 7.99 1.49
C TYR A 41 -13.01 9.09 2.55
N ASN A 42 -14.13 9.81 2.74
CA ASN A 42 -14.19 10.90 3.71
C ASN A 42 -13.93 10.44 5.15
N PRO A 43 -13.29 11.28 5.98
CA PRO A 43 -13.02 10.99 7.38
C PRO A 43 -14.29 10.72 8.17
N PHE A 44 -14.17 9.88 9.20
CA PHE A 44 -15.24 9.68 10.18
C PHE A 44 -14.70 10.00 11.58
N PRO A 45 -15.29 10.97 12.30
CA PRO A 45 -14.79 11.37 13.60
C PRO A 45 -14.85 10.19 14.59
N PHE A 46 -13.77 10.01 15.36
CA PHE A 46 -13.62 9.00 16.43
C PHE A 46 -13.66 7.52 16.02
N MET A 47 -13.98 7.16 14.78
CA MET A 47 -13.98 5.77 14.31
C MET A 47 -12.86 5.51 13.31
N LYS A 48 -12.45 4.23 13.22
CA LYS A 48 -11.58 3.73 12.14
C LYS A 48 -12.47 3.08 11.10
N ARG A 49 -12.23 3.36 9.84
CA ARG A 49 -12.92 2.71 8.72
C ARG A 49 -12.11 1.51 8.25
N VAL A 50 -12.80 0.42 7.96
CA VAL A 50 -12.21 -0.75 7.29
C VAL A 50 -12.93 -0.94 5.97
N LYS A 51 -12.16 -1.03 4.89
CA LYS A 51 -12.68 -1.25 3.54
C LYS A 51 -11.88 -2.35 2.87
N THR A 52 -12.57 -3.12 2.05
CA THR A 52 -12.00 -4.21 1.28
C THR A 52 -12.01 -3.83 -0.18
N TYR A 53 -10.97 -4.23 -0.89
CA TYR A 53 -10.80 -4.04 -2.31
C TYR A 53 -10.51 -5.39 -2.93
N PHE A 54 -11.27 -5.74 -3.97
CA PHE A 54 -11.12 -7.00 -4.67
C PHE A 54 -10.80 -6.71 -6.13
N TYR A 55 -9.75 -7.36 -6.62
CA TYR A 55 -9.36 -7.30 -8.01
C TYR A 55 -9.14 -8.71 -8.55
N THR A 56 -9.56 -8.94 -9.79
CA THR A 56 -9.28 -10.16 -10.56
C THR A 56 -8.90 -9.76 -11.98
N ASP A 57 -7.82 -10.33 -12.51
CA ASP A 57 -7.41 -10.08 -13.89
C ASP A 57 -8.36 -10.84 -14.84
N PRO A 58 -8.97 -10.16 -15.83
CA PRO A 58 -9.93 -10.78 -16.75
C PRO A 58 -9.29 -11.80 -17.68
N ARG A 59 -7.96 -11.75 -17.87
CA ARG A 59 -7.19 -12.70 -18.70
C ARG A 59 -6.55 -13.81 -17.85
N ASN A 60 -6.87 -13.86 -16.56
CA ASN A 60 -6.35 -14.83 -15.60
C ASN A 60 -4.80 -14.84 -15.53
N ARG A 61 -4.16 -13.69 -15.76
CA ARG A 61 -2.71 -13.55 -15.71
C ARG A 61 -2.23 -13.46 -14.27
N PRO A 62 -1.02 -13.97 -13.96
CA PRO A 62 -0.47 -13.86 -12.62
C PRO A 62 -0.13 -12.40 -12.30
N ILE A 63 -0.57 -11.94 -11.14
CA ILE A 63 -0.18 -10.66 -10.55
C ILE A 63 1.30 -10.74 -10.19
N MET A 64 2.10 -9.85 -10.76
CA MET A 64 3.53 -9.73 -10.51
C MET A 64 3.87 -8.72 -9.43
N GLY A 65 3.05 -7.68 -9.27
CA GLY A 65 3.29 -6.61 -8.31
C GLY A 65 2.01 -5.98 -7.83
N ILE A 66 2.01 -5.55 -6.57
CA ILE A 66 0.91 -4.83 -5.93
C ILE A 66 1.52 -3.60 -5.27
N GLN A 67 0.97 -2.44 -5.59
CA GLN A 67 1.33 -1.16 -5.02
C GLN A 67 0.08 -0.56 -4.38
N ALA A 68 0.16 -0.17 -3.12
CA ALA A 68 -0.85 0.64 -2.44
C ALA A 68 -0.13 1.79 -1.74
N ILE A 69 -0.27 2.98 -2.32
CA ILE A 69 0.35 4.22 -1.83
C ILE A 69 -0.72 5.01 -1.08
N ASP A 70 -0.43 5.34 0.18
CA ASP A 70 -1.27 6.27 0.97
C ASP A 70 -1.02 7.69 0.49
N LEU A 71 -2.03 8.32 -0.11
CA LEU A 71 -1.94 9.70 -0.62
C LEU A 71 -2.11 10.74 0.48
N LEU A 72 -2.70 10.37 1.63
CA LEU A 72 -2.92 11.27 2.76
C LEU A 72 -1.74 11.27 3.76
N HIS A 73 -0.71 10.46 3.51
CA HIS A 73 0.41 10.25 4.42
C HIS A 73 -0.05 10.00 5.87
N SER A 74 -1.13 9.23 6.01
CA SER A 74 -1.74 8.92 7.29
C SER A 74 -1.14 7.64 7.88
N LYS A 75 -1.54 7.27 9.10
CA LYS A 75 -1.22 5.94 9.68
C LYS A 75 -2.23 4.87 9.27
N ALA A 76 -2.79 5.00 8.07
CA ALA A 76 -3.64 3.98 7.51
C ALA A 76 -2.78 2.75 7.17
N SER A 77 -3.40 1.58 7.11
CA SER A 77 -2.70 0.32 6.83
C SER A 77 -3.44 -0.49 5.79
N VAL A 78 -2.68 -1.18 4.93
CA VAL A 78 -3.22 -2.07 3.90
C VAL A 78 -2.61 -3.46 4.10
N ASN A 79 -3.47 -4.47 4.13
CA ASN A 79 -3.06 -5.87 4.24
C ASN A 79 -3.66 -6.68 3.10
N ILE A 80 -2.89 -7.61 2.53
CA ILE A 80 -3.41 -8.64 1.63
C ILE A 80 -4.08 -9.71 2.51
N THR A 81 -5.34 -10.03 2.23
CA THR A 81 -6.13 -11.01 3.01
C THR A 81 -6.41 -12.30 2.25
N ALA A 82 -6.41 -12.26 0.92
CA ALA A 82 -6.50 -13.43 0.06
C ALA A 82 -5.85 -13.14 -1.31
N GLY A 83 -5.43 -14.19 -2.01
CA GLY A 83 -4.76 -14.08 -3.31
C GLY A 83 -3.39 -13.41 -3.19
N GLY A 84 -3.02 -12.61 -4.20
CA GLY A 84 -1.80 -11.82 -4.21
C GLY A 84 -0.85 -12.20 -5.35
N LEU A 85 0.45 -12.16 -5.07
CA LEU A 85 1.48 -12.42 -6.08
C LEU A 85 1.39 -13.85 -6.62
N GLY A 86 1.55 -14.00 -7.93
CA GLY A 86 1.45 -15.28 -8.64
C GLY A 86 0.02 -15.82 -8.80
N GLN A 87 -0.98 -15.17 -8.19
CA GLN A 87 -2.40 -15.47 -8.36
C GLN A 87 -3.02 -14.48 -9.36
N SER A 88 -4.16 -14.83 -9.95
CA SER A 88 -4.89 -13.93 -10.86
C SER A 88 -5.81 -12.95 -10.14
N PHE A 89 -5.94 -13.06 -8.82
CA PHE A 89 -6.79 -12.19 -8.00
C PHE A 89 -6.09 -11.77 -6.72
N VAL A 90 -6.54 -10.66 -6.16
CA VAL A 90 -6.07 -10.14 -4.89
C VAL A 90 -7.21 -9.52 -4.11
N HIS A 91 -7.22 -9.77 -2.80
CA HIS A 91 -8.13 -9.16 -1.86
C HIS A 91 -7.35 -8.34 -0.83
N LEU A 92 -7.49 -7.02 -0.91
CA LEU A 92 -6.85 -6.06 -0.02
C LEU A 92 -7.84 -5.61 1.05
N ARG A 93 -7.34 -5.44 2.27
CA ARG A 93 -8.07 -4.85 3.38
C ARG A 93 -7.33 -3.60 3.83
N MET A 94 -7.96 -2.46 3.60
CA MET A 94 -7.47 -1.14 3.99
C MET A 94 -8.16 -0.70 5.28
N LYS A 95 -7.40 -0.09 6.18
CA LYS A 95 -7.88 0.41 7.45
C LYS A 95 -7.37 1.82 7.68
N SER A 96 -8.28 2.76 7.91
CA SER A 96 -7.95 4.17 8.15
C SER A 96 -7.36 4.40 9.54
N GLU A 97 -6.64 5.51 9.66
CA GLU A 97 -6.37 6.13 10.96
C GLU A 97 -7.67 6.65 11.58
N ARG A 98 -7.70 6.74 12.92
CA ARG A 98 -8.90 7.21 13.65
C ARG A 98 -9.09 8.70 13.37
N GLY A 99 -10.28 9.09 12.92
CA GLY A 99 -10.59 10.50 12.65
C GLY A 99 -9.96 11.05 11.37
N SER A 100 -9.23 10.24 10.60
CA SER A 100 -8.67 10.62 9.30
C SER A 100 -9.47 9.99 8.15
N GLY A 101 -9.26 10.52 6.95
CA GLY A 101 -9.75 9.95 5.71
C GLY A 101 -9.04 8.64 5.38
N LEU A 102 -9.43 8.04 4.27
CA LEU A 102 -8.74 6.89 3.69
C LEU A 102 -8.58 7.17 2.20
N GLU A 103 -7.35 7.33 1.73
CA GLU A 103 -7.05 7.58 0.32
C GLU A 103 -5.84 6.76 -0.10
N TYR A 104 -6.08 5.73 -0.89
CA TYR A 104 -5.03 4.87 -1.41
C TYR A 104 -5.07 4.85 -2.93
N SER A 105 -3.93 5.06 -3.58
CA SER A 105 -3.73 4.68 -4.97
C SER A 105 -3.26 3.23 -5.03
N ILE A 106 -4.09 2.36 -5.62
CA ILE A 106 -3.83 0.93 -5.76
C ILE A 106 -3.45 0.66 -7.20
N GLY A 107 -2.20 0.25 -7.42
CA GLY A 107 -1.68 -0.22 -8.70
C GLY A 107 -1.46 -1.73 -8.68
N ILE A 108 -2.10 -2.44 -9.61
CA ILE A 108 -1.91 -3.88 -9.82
C ILE A 108 -1.11 -4.09 -11.10
N TYR A 109 0.00 -4.80 -10.97
CA TYR A 109 0.90 -5.15 -12.05
C TYR A 109 0.81 -6.64 -12.35
N VAL A 110 0.68 -6.99 -13.64
CA VAL A 110 0.57 -8.37 -14.12
C VAL A 110 1.70 -8.72 -15.07
N GLY A 111 1.84 -10.02 -15.34
CA GLY A 111 2.78 -10.50 -16.33
C GLY A 111 2.51 -10.03 -17.76
N PRO A 112 3.56 -9.98 -18.60
CA PRO A 112 3.40 -9.63 -19.99
C PRO A 112 2.69 -10.77 -20.72
N ASP A 113 1.90 -10.42 -21.74
CA ASP A 113 1.32 -11.41 -22.62
C ASP A 113 2.46 -11.98 -23.48
N PHE A 114 2.92 -13.19 -23.15
CA PHE A 114 3.79 -13.96 -24.04
C PHE A 114 2.91 -14.52 -25.16
N GLN A 115 2.65 -13.71 -26.19
CA GLN A 115 2.15 -14.18 -27.48
C GLN A 115 3.27 -14.86 -28.26
#